data_AF-A0A1Z8LFQ5-F1
#
_entry.id   AF-A0A1Z8LFQ5-F1
#
_cell.length_a   1.000
_cell.length_b   1.000
_cell.length_c   1.000
_cell.angle_alpha   90.00
_cell.angle_beta   90.00
_cell.angle_gamma   90.00
#
_symmetry.space_group_name_H-M   'P 1'
#
loop_
_entity.id
_entity.type
_entity.pdbx_description
1 polymer ?
#
loop_
_entity_poly.entity_id
_entity_poly.type
_entity_poly.pdbx_seq_one_letter_code
_entity_poly.pdbx_strand_id
1 'polypeptide(L)'
;MGIIHGLTNLGGGLLVIFAGSANSDKQHIRYVIAHYYLAFSIIQIIVLGAAMDQYPNIMDNISLPIMSMLVYFWAGEWIFLRVTNAYYDLALTGFIAFYGAVLLFTF
;
A
#
# COMPACT_ATOMS: atom_id res chain seq x y z
N MET A 1 -3.36 -3.36 -17.33
CA MET A 1 -2.58 -2.33 -16.60
C MET A 1 -2.92 -2.20 -15.11
N GLY A 2 -4.07 -2.64 -14.59
CA GLY A 2 -4.46 -2.37 -13.19
C GLY A 2 -3.55 -2.92 -12.08
N ILE A 3 -3.12 -4.19 -12.15
CA ILE A 3 -2.28 -4.81 -11.11
C ILE A 3 -0.86 -4.26 -11.12
N ILE A 4 -0.26 -4.17 -12.32
CA ILE A 4 1.10 -3.65 -12.49
C ILE A 4 1.15 -2.18 -12.10
N HIS A 5 0.19 -1.38 -12.56
CA HIS A 5 0.08 0.02 -12.16
C HIS A 5 -0.15 0.12 -10.66
N GLY A 6 -1.10 -0.61 -10.07
CA GLY A 6 -1.35 -0.60 -8.62
C GLY A 6 -0.14 -0.98 -7.75
N LEU A 7 0.69 -1.93 -8.19
CA LEU A 7 1.94 -2.32 -7.51
C LEU A 7 3.01 -1.23 -7.57
N THR A 8 3.00 -0.38 -8.62
CA THR A 8 4.00 0.66 -8.85
C THR A 8 3.52 2.09 -8.57
N ASN A 9 2.21 2.35 -8.49
CA ASN A 9 1.60 3.70 -8.59
C ASN A 9 1.94 4.63 -7.41
N LEU A 10 2.54 4.09 -6.35
CA LEU A 10 2.90 4.81 -5.13
C LEU A 10 4.30 4.45 -4.61
N GLY A 11 5.13 3.79 -5.44
CA GLY A 11 6.36 3.15 -4.95
C GLY A 11 6.05 2.03 -3.96
N GLY A 12 4.84 1.46 -4.03
CA GLY A 12 4.29 0.56 -3.02
C GLY A 12 5.15 -0.66 -2.72
N GLY A 13 5.65 -1.32 -3.77
CA GLY A 13 6.60 -2.43 -3.61
C GLY A 13 7.90 -2.00 -2.93
N LEU A 14 8.47 -0.85 -3.33
CA LEU A 14 9.70 -0.30 -2.73
C LEU A 14 9.50 0.12 -1.27
N LEU A 15 8.36 0.72 -0.94
CA LEU A 15 8.02 1.11 0.43
C LEU A 15 7.85 -0.12 1.33
N VAL A 16 7.24 -1.19 0.83
CA VAL A 16 7.12 -2.47 1.54
C VAL A 16 8.50 -3.09 1.77
N ILE A 17 9.37 -3.10 0.75
CA ILE A 17 10.77 -3.54 0.87
C ILE A 17 11.50 -2.72 1.93
N PHE A 18 11.42 -1.39 1.84
CA PHE A 18 12.07 -0.48 2.79
C PHE A 18 11.58 -0.71 4.21
N ALA A 19 10.26 -0.70 4.44
CA ALA A 19 9.68 -0.87 5.76
C ALA A 19 10.05 -2.23 6.39
N GLY A 20 10.05 -3.30 5.60
CA GLY A 20 10.46 -4.65 6.03
C GLY A 20 11.97 -4.81 6.24
N SER A 21 12.80 -4.02 5.56
CA SER A 21 14.24 -3.98 5.84
C SER A 21 14.61 -3.17 7.07
N ALA A 22 13.81 -2.15 7.39
CA ALA A 22 14.09 -1.20 8.47
C ALA A 22 13.51 -1.63 9.83
N ASN A 23 12.56 -2.58 9.84
CA ASN A 23 11.86 -3.02 11.05
C ASN A 23 11.67 -4.53 11.02
N SER A 24 11.75 -5.18 12.18
CA SER A 24 11.54 -6.63 12.31
C SER A 24 10.18 -7.01 12.93
N ASP A 25 9.44 -6.03 13.43
CA ASP A 25 8.12 -6.26 14.00
C ASP A 25 7.02 -5.89 12.99
N LYS A 26 6.06 -6.80 12.79
CA LYS A 26 4.98 -6.61 11.80
C LYS A 26 4.13 -5.37 12.07
N GLN A 27 3.98 -4.94 13.34
CA GLN A 27 3.21 -3.73 13.66
C GLN A 27 3.96 -2.49 13.23
N HIS A 28 5.27 -2.44 13.48
CA HIS A 28 6.11 -1.33 13.02
C HIS A 28 6.19 -1.27 11.49
N ILE A 29 6.36 -2.41 10.81
CA ILE A 29 6.34 -2.47 9.34
C ILE A 29 5.01 -1.91 8.80
N ARG A 30 3.87 -2.39 9.33
CA ARG A 30 2.54 -1.91 8.95
C ARG A 30 2.35 -0.42 9.22
N TYR A 31 2.81 0.07 10.37
CA TYR A 31 2.71 1.48 10.74
C TYR A 31 3.45 2.38 9.74
N VAL A 32 4.69 2.03 9.41
CA VAL A 32 5.51 2.77 8.43
C VAL A 32 4.79 2.82 7.08
N ILE A 33 4.35 1.67 6.58
CA ILE A 33 3.62 1.58 5.31
C ILE A 33 2.39 2.48 5.35
N ALA A 34 1.52 2.34 6.36
CA ALA A 34 0.29 3.13 6.47
C ALA A 34 0.56 4.64 6.53
N HIS A 35 1.59 5.05 7.28
CA HIS A 35 1.94 6.46 7.44
C HIS A 35 2.37 7.11 6.12
N TYR A 36 3.27 6.47 5.38
CA TYR A 36 3.72 6.98 4.08
C TYR A 36 2.63 6.94 3.01
N TYR A 37 1.81 5.88 2.99
CA TYR A 37 0.67 5.81 2.07
C TYR A 37 -0.38 6.89 2.33
N LEU A 38 -0.64 7.22 3.61
CA LEU A 38 -1.52 8.33 3.97
C LEU A 38 -0.94 9.65 3.46
N ALA A 39 0.34 9.91 3.71
CA ALA A 39 1.00 11.13 3.25
C ALA A 39 0.93 11.27 1.72
N PHE A 40 1.25 10.20 0.98
CA PHE A 40 1.15 10.21 -0.48
C PHE A 40 -0.27 10.40 -0.98
N SER A 41 -1.26 9.74 -0.36
CA SER A 41 -2.66 9.87 -0.77
C SER A 41 -3.19 11.29 -0.56
N ILE A 42 -2.81 11.93 0.56
CA ILE A 42 -3.17 13.34 0.81
C ILE A 42 -2.56 14.23 -0.27
N ILE A 43 -1.26 14.08 -0.55
CA ILE A 43 -0.58 14.89 -1.58
C ILE A 43 -1.26 14.68 -2.94
N GLN A 44 -1.56 13.43 -3.32
CA GLN A 44 -2.24 13.11 -4.58
C GLN A 44 -3.63 13.75 -4.68
N ILE A 45 -4.45 13.65 -3.64
CA ILE A 45 -5.79 14.26 -3.62
C ILE A 45 -5.69 15.79 -3.73
N ILE A 46 -4.73 16.41 -3.04
CA ILE A 46 -4.48 17.86 -3.14
C ILE A 46 -4.08 18.23 -4.57
N VAL A 47 -3.14 17.50 -5.18
CA VAL A 47 -2.69 17.77 -6.56
C VAL A 47 -3.85 17.61 -7.54
N LEU A 48 -4.63 16.54 -7.43
CA LEU A 48 -5.79 16.31 -8.30
C LEU A 48 -6.85 17.42 -8.16
N GLY A 49 -7.17 17.82 -6.93
CA GLY A 49 -8.18 18.83 -6.66
C GLY A 49 -7.73 20.24 -7.05
N ALA A 50 -6.51 20.64 -6.66
CA ALA A 50 -6.05 22.02 -6.78
C ALA A 50 -5.29 22.31 -8.08
N ALA A 51 -4.53 21.35 -8.61
CA ALA A 51 -3.69 21.57 -9.79
C ALA A 51 -4.31 21.01 -11.08
N MET A 52 -5.21 20.03 -10.98
CA MET A 52 -5.80 19.34 -12.14
C MET A 52 -7.30 19.55 -12.30
N ASP A 53 -7.91 20.40 -11.46
CA ASP A 53 -9.34 20.74 -11.47
C ASP A 53 -10.27 19.51 -11.43
N GLN A 54 -9.84 18.44 -10.75
CA GLN A 54 -10.58 17.18 -10.63
C GLN A 54 -11.47 17.14 -9.38
N TYR A 55 -11.73 18.28 -8.74
CA TYR A 55 -12.53 18.33 -7.51
C TYR A 55 -13.92 17.68 -7.65
N PRO A 56 -14.71 17.90 -8.73
CA PRO A 56 -16.00 17.24 -8.91
C PRO A 56 -15.87 15.70 -8.92
N ASN A 57 -14.89 15.17 -9.67
CA ASN A 57 -14.63 13.73 -9.74
C ASN A 57 -14.23 13.14 -8.37
N ILE A 58 -13.50 13.89 -7.54
CA ILE A 58 -13.15 13.46 -6.17
C ILE A 58 -14.41 13.36 -5.31
N MET A 59 -15.31 14.35 -5.40
CA MET A 59 -16.54 14.37 -4.62
C MET A 59 -17.50 13.25 -5.03
N ASP A 60 -17.64 12.98 -6.33
CA ASP A 60 -18.47 11.88 -6.84
C ASP A 60 -17.99 10.50 -6.35
N ASN A 61 -16.70 10.38 -6.04
CA ASN A 61 -16.06 9.13 -5.61
C ASN A 61 -15.67 9.10 -4.13
N ILE A 62 -16.20 10.00 -3.30
CA ILE A 62 -15.88 10.08 -1.87
C ILE A 62 -16.28 8.84 -1.06
N SER A 63 -17.13 7.99 -1.63
CA SER A 63 -17.51 6.69 -1.08
C SER A 63 -16.37 5.66 -1.12
N LEU A 64 -15.40 5.80 -2.04
CA LEU A 64 -14.31 4.82 -2.20
C LEU A 64 -13.36 4.74 -0.99
N PRO A 65 -12.87 5.86 -0.41
CA PRO A 65 -12.09 5.80 0.84
C PRO A 65 -12.85 5.16 1.99
N ILE A 66 -14.16 5.44 2.11
CA ILE A 66 -15.03 4.85 3.15
C ILE A 66 -15.12 3.33 2.96
N MET A 67 -15.35 2.88 1.74
CA MET A 67 -15.36 1.45 1.41
C MET A 67 -14.02 0.78 1.71
N SER A 68 -12.90 1.42 1.36
CA SER A 68 -11.56 0.92 1.67
C SER A 68 -11.34 0.76 3.18
N MET A 69 -11.75 1.75 3.97
CA MET A 69 -11.71 1.69 5.43
C MET A 69 -12.53 0.51 5.97
N LEU A 70 -13.76 0.32 5.48
CA LEU A 70 -14.61 -0.80 5.88
C LEU A 70 -13.97 -2.15 5.54
N VAL A 71 -13.46 -2.32 4.31
CA VAL A 71 -12.76 -3.54 3.89
C VAL A 71 -11.54 -3.81 4.77
N TYR A 72 -10.78 -2.78 5.13
CA TYR A 72 -9.66 -2.92 6.05
C TYR A 72 -10.11 -3.41 7.43
N PHE A 73 -11.16 -2.82 8.02
CA PHE A 73 -11.64 -3.25 9.34
C PHE A 73 -12.18 -4.68 9.34
N TRP A 74 -12.92 -5.07 8.30
CA TRP A 74 -13.56 -6.39 8.24
C TRP A 74 -12.60 -7.52 7.87
N ALA A 75 -11.72 -7.29 6.90
CA ALA A 75 -10.81 -8.31 6.40
C ALA A 75 -9.36 -8.05 6.81
N GLY A 76 -8.86 -6.84 6.55
CA GLY A 76 -7.44 -6.49 6.76
C GLY A 76 -6.97 -6.67 8.19
N GLU A 77 -7.65 -6.06 9.15
CA GLU A 77 -7.30 -6.12 10.57
C GLU A 77 -7.44 -7.55 11.11
N TRP A 78 -8.51 -8.26 10.72
CA TRP A 78 -8.73 -9.63 11.13
C TRP A 78 -7.64 -10.59 10.64
N ILE A 79 -7.21 -10.46 9.38
CA ILE A 79 -6.09 -11.24 8.84
C ILE A 79 -4.81 -10.89 9.59
N PHE A 80 -4.52 -9.61 9.77
CA PHE A 80 -3.29 -9.15 10.40
C PHE A 80 -3.12 -9.65 11.84
N LEU A 81 -4.20 -9.67 12.62
CA LEU A 81 -4.17 -10.17 14.00
C LEU A 81 -3.88 -11.66 14.07
N ARG A 82 -4.29 -12.45 13.07
CA ARG A 82 -4.10 -13.91 13.02
C ARG A 82 -2.73 -14.34 12.51
N VAL A 83 -2.08 -13.53 11.68
CA VAL A 83 -0.76 -13.82 11.11
C VAL A 83 0.32 -13.65 12.18
N THR A 84 1.22 -14.63 12.35
CA THR A 84 2.38 -14.47 13.27
C THR A 84 3.48 -13.64 12.62
N ASN A 85 4.42 -13.10 13.40
CA ASN A 85 5.60 -12.40 12.84
C ASN A 85 6.36 -13.27 11.84
N ALA A 86 6.59 -14.55 12.16
CA ALA A 86 7.29 -15.47 11.24
C ALA A 86 6.57 -15.66 9.89
N TYR A 87 5.24 -15.81 9.90
CA TYR A 87 4.47 -15.90 8.65
C TYR A 87 4.43 -14.57 7.90
N TYR A 88 4.39 -13.45 8.61
CA TYR A 88 4.45 -12.11 8.02
C TYR A 88 5.79 -11.91 7.28
N ASP A 89 6.90 -12.24 7.94
CA ASP A 89 8.25 -12.12 7.40
C ASP A 89 8.47 -13.05 6.20
N LEU A 90 7.97 -14.29 6.28
CA LEU A 90 8.02 -15.23 5.16
C LEU A 90 7.24 -14.70 3.95
N ALA A 91 6.02 -14.21 4.17
CA ALA A 91 5.20 -13.64 3.11
C ALA A 91 5.84 -12.40 2.49
N LEU A 92 6.41 -11.51 3.31
CA LEU A 92 7.10 -10.32 2.86
C LEU A 92 8.36 -10.68 2.08
N THR A 93 9.17 -11.62 2.56
CA THR A 93 10.35 -12.12 1.85
C THR A 93 9.98 -12.73 0.49
N GLY A 94 8.93 -13.54 0.44
CA GLY A 94 8.41 -14.11 -0.80
C GLY A 94 7.93 -13.03 -1.78
N PHE A 95 7.26 -11.98 -1.27
CA PHE A 95 6.86 -10.83 -2.06
C PHE A 95 8.08 -10.09 -2.65
N ILE A 96 9.12 -9.83 -1.85
CA ILE A 96 10.35 -9.17 -2.30
C ILE A 96 11.05 -10.00 -3.38
N ALA A 97 11.19 -11.32 -3.17
CA ALA A 97 11.82 -12.21 -4.14
C ALA A 97 11.05 -12.24 -5.47
N PHE A 98 9.72 -12.34 -5.41
CA PHE A 98 8.87 -12.28 -6.60
C PHE A 98 8.99 -10.93 -7.32
N TYR A 99 8.92 -9.82 -6.58
CA TYR A 99 9.05 -8.48 -7.15
C TYR A 99 10.41 -8.27 -7.81
N GLY A 100 11.49 -8.74 -7.17
CA GLY A 100 12.83 -8.74 -7.74
C GLY A 100 12.95 -9.58 -9.01
N ALA A 101 12.37 -10.78 -9.04
CA ALA A 101 12.35 -11.63 -10.23
C ALA A 101 11.60 -10.95 -11.39
N VAL A 102 10.41 -10.39 -11.12
CA VAL A 102 9.64 -9.65 -12.14
C VAL A 102 10.47 -8.51 -12.72
N LEU A 103 11.16 -7.73 -11.89
CA LEU A 103 12.03 -6.66 -12.39
C LEU A 103 13.15 -7.21 -13.28
N LEU A 104 13.88 -8.25 -12.84
CA LEU A 104 14.99 -8.81 -13.60
C LEU A 104 14.60 -9.39 -14.97
N PHE A 105 13.38 -9.92 -15.11
CA PHE A 105 12.90 -10.50 -16.37
C PHE A 105 12.10 -9.53 -17.25
N THR A 106 11.76 -8.34 -16.72
CA THR A 106 11.05 -7.30 -17.49
C THR A 106 12.01 -6.27 -18.10
N PHE A 107 13.27 -6.26 -17.66
CA PHE A 107 14.40 -5.57 -18.31
C PHE A 107 15.19 -6.54 -19.20
#